data_AF-A0AAV9AGM1-F1
#
_entry.id   AF-A0AAV9AGM1-F1
#
_cell.length_a   1.000
_cell.length_b   1.000
_cell.length_c   1.000
_cell.angle_alpha   90.00
_cell.angle_beta   90.00
_cell.angle_gamma   90.00
#
_symmetry.space_group_name_H-M   'P 1'
#
loop_
_entity.id
_entity.type
_entity.pdbx_description
1 polymer ?
#
loop_
_entity_poly.entity_id
_entity_poly.type
_entity_poly.pdbx_seq_one_letter_code
_entity_poly.pdbx_strand_id
1 'polypeptide(L)'
;MCSSGNSWKLEDHPKFRKGRVIGLVVLDGWCEADPDKYNCIHVAETPTVDSLKKGAPDRWRLIMAHGTAVGLPTEDDMGNSEVGHNALGAGRIYAQG
;
A
#
# COMPACT_ATOMS: atom_id res chain seq x y z
N MET A 1 17.48 28.98 17.98
CA MET A 1 17.42 28.35 19.31
C MET A 1 17.20 26.85 19.10
N CYS A 2 18.01 26.03 19.78
CA CYS A 2 18.33 24.63 19.47
C CYS A 2 17.18 23.70 19.04
N SER A 3 17.43 22.88 18.00
CA SER A 3 17.07 21.47 18.05
C SER A 3 18.22 20.62 17.47
N SER A 4 19.09 20.18 18.38
CA SER A 4 19.74 18.85 18.38
C SER A 4 19.68 18.01 17.09
N GLY A 5 20.82 17.91 16.40
CA GLY A 5 21.53 16.66 16.08
C GLY A 5 20.80 15.38 15.63
N ASN A 6 19.58 15.43 15.09
CA ASN A 6 18.90 14.21 14.65
C ASN A 6 19.43 13.74 13.29
N SER A 7 20.13 12.62 13.30
CA SER A 7 20.50 11.86 12.11
C SER A 7 19.23 11.32 11.44
N TRP A 8 19.04 11.58 10.14
CA TRP A 8 17.95 11.02 9.32
C TRP A 8 18.10 9.52 9.02
N LYS A 9 18.99 8.84 9.76
CA LYS A 9 19.28 7.42 9.60
C LYS A 9 18.31 6.61 10.46
N LEU A 10 17.61 5.68 9.82
CA LEU A 10 16.79 4.70 10.53
C LEU A 10 17.66 3.81 11.43
N GLU A 11 17.13 3.50 12.60
CA GLU A 11 17.74 2.54 13.52
C GLU A 11 17.70 1.12 12.97
N ASP A 12 18.63 0.30 13.45
CA ASP A 12 18.73 -1.10 13.06
C ASP A 12 17.56 -1.87 13.65
N HIS A 13 16.77 -2.54 12.81
CA HIS A 13 15.69 -3.37 13.30
C HIS A 13 16.26 -4.57 14.10
N PRO A 14 15.77 -4.85 15.31
CA PRO A 14 16.37 -5.85 16.21
C PRO A 14 16.37 -7.28 15.66
N LYS A 15 15.48 -7.57 14.70
CA LYS A 15 15.32 -8.90 14.10
C LYS A 15 15.67 -8.98 12.61
N PHE A 16 15.64 -7.86 11.87
CA PHE A 16 15.75 -7.91 10.42
C PHE A 16 17.16 -7.54 10.00
N ARG A 17 17.77 -8.37 9.15
CA ARG A 17 19.14 -8.16 8.66
C ARG A 17 19.18 -7.03 7.63
N LYS A 18 20.22 -6.20 7.71
CA LYS A 18 20.55 -5.18 6.68
C LYS A 18 21.07 -5.80 5.39
N GLY A 19 21.10 -4.99 4.32
CA GLY A 19 21.66 -5.38 3.03
C GLY A 19 20.74 -6.24 2.17
N ARG A 20 19.45 -6.34 2.52
CA ARG A 20 18.43 -6.97 1.68
C ARG A 20 17.80 -5.91 0.77
N VAL A 21 17.75 -6.19 -0.52
CA VAL A 21 17.03 -5.37 -1.49
C VAL A 21 15.53 -5.65 -1.35
N ILE A 22 14.73 -4.59 -1.32
CA ILE A 22 13.27 -4.65 -1.29
C ILE A 22 12.75 -3.95 -2.54
N GLY A 23 11.88 -4.63 -3.29
CA GLY A 23 11.11 -4.01 -4.39
C GLY A 23 9.69 -3.73 -3.92
N LEU A 24 9.26 -2.47 -4.05
CA LEU A 24 7.85 -2.09 -3.92
C LEU A 24 7.26 -2.00 -5.33
N VAL A 25 6.24 -2.80 -5.60
CA VAL A 25 5.53 -2.81 -6.88
C VAL A 25 4.10 -2.35 -6.63
N VAL A 26 3.71 -1.26 -7.31
CA VAL A 26 2.35 -0.71 -7.26
C VAL A 26 1.65 -1.09 -8.55
N LEU A 27 0.58 -1.88 -8.43
CA LEU A 27 -0.34 -2.17 -9.53
C LEU A 27 -1.43 -1.10 -9.51
N ASP A 28 -1.26 -0.03 -10.29
CA ASP A 28 -2.20 1.10 -10.28
C ASP A 28 -3.60 0.66 -10.73
N GLY A 29 -4.63 1.03 -9.97
CA GLY A 29 -6.01 0.61 -10.18
C GLY A 29 -6.32 -0.88 -9.88
N TRP A 30 -5.46 -1.59 -9.15
CA TRP A 30 -5.68 -3.00 -8.80
C TRP A 30 -6.28 -3.18 -7.39
N CYS A 31 -7.55 -3.58 -7.32
CA CYS A 31 -8.28 -3.77 -6.06
C CYS A 31 -8.91 -5.18 -5.94
N GLU A 32 -9.35 -5.52 -4.73
CA GLU A 32 -10.18 -6.70 -4.49
C GLU A 32 -11.66 -6.27 -4.43
N ALA A 33 -12.50 -6.94 -5.19
CA ALA A 33 -13.94 -6.74 -5.22
C ALA A 33 -14.62 -8.10 -5.39
N ASP A 34 -15.93 -8.16 -5.15
CA ASP A 34 -16.68 -9.40 -5.34
C ASP A 34 -16.52 -9.93 -6.78
N PRO A 35 -16.45 -11.27 -6.95
CA PRO A 35 -16.26 -11.87 -8.25
C PRO A 35 -17.53 -11.70 -9.09
N ASP A 36 -17.38 -11.05 -10.24
CA ASP A 36 -18.42 -10.98 -11.26
C ASP A 36 -17.81 -10.92 -12.66
N LYS A 37 -18.67 -10.89 -13.69
CA LYS A 37 -18.27 -10.85 -15.11
C LYS A 37 -17.74 -9.48 -15.58
N TYR A 38 -17.86 -8.44 -14.77
CA TYR A 38 -17.42 -7.07 -15.04
C TYR A 38 -16.13 -6.71 -14.27
N ASN A 39 -15.77 -7.51 -13.26
CA ASN A 39 -14.54 -7.42 -12.51
C ASN A 39 -13.39 -7.97 -13.37
N CYS A 40 -12.72 -7.06 -14.08
CA CYS A 40 -11.61 -7.40 -14.97
C CYS A 40 -10.47 -8.15 -14.27
N ILE A 41 -10.22 -7.88 -12.99
CA ILE A 41 -9.17 -8.54 -12.20
C ILE A 41 -9.56 -10.01 -11.95
N HIS A 42 -10.83 -10.27 -11.63
CA HIS A 42 -11.34 -11.63 -11.43
C HIS A 42 -11.37 -12.45 -12.73
N VAL A 43 -11.77 -11.83 -13.84
CA VAL A 43 -11.92 -12.50 -15.15
C VAL A 43 -10.56 -12.75 -15.82
N ALA A 44 -9.53 -11.97 -15.52
CA ALA A 44 -8.20 -12.11 -16.11
C ALA A 44 -7.47 -13.36 -15.60
N GLU A 45 -6.58 -13.91 -16.43
CA GLU A 45 -5.62 -14.93 -15.99
C GLU A 45 -4.45 -14.25 -15.26
N THR A 46 -4.39 -14.41 -13.93
CA THR A 46 -3.42 -13.73 -13.05
C THR A 46 -2.46 -14.68 -12.32
N PRO A 47 -1.80 -15.64 -13.01
CA PRO A 47 -1.11 -16.75 -12.35
C PRO A 47 -0.02 -16.32 -11.37
N THR A 48 0.70 -15.23 -11.65
CA THR A 48 1.73 -14.69 -10.75
C THR A 48 1.13 -14.15 -9.46
N VAL A 49 0.09 -13.34 -9.55
CA VAL A 49 -0.58 -12.76 -8.37
C VAL A 49 -1.26 -13.88 -7.57
N ASP A 50 -1.93 -14.81 -8.25
CA ASP A 50 -2.61 -15.94 -7.63
C ASP A 50 -1.64 -16.84 -6.85
N SER A 51 -0.46 -17.09 -7.43
CA SER A 51 0.61 -17.85 -6.78
C SER A 51 1.13 -17.13 -5.53
N LEU A 52 1.32 -15.81 -5.59
CA LEU A 52 1.75 -15.02 -4.43
C LEU A 52 0.70 -15.02 -3.31
N LYS A 53 -0.59 -14.88 -3.65
CA LYS A 53 -1.70 -14.94 -2.69
C LYS A 53 -1.79 -16.32 -2.02
N LYS A 54 -1.75 -17.40 -2.81
CA LYS A 54 -1.91 -18.79 -2.31
C LYS A 54 -0.65 -19.34 -1.61
N GLY A 55 0.54 -18.91 -2.04
CA GLY A 55 1.81 -19.44 -1.52
C GLY A 55 2.21 -18.92 -0.14
N ALA A 56 1.62 -17.81 0.32
CA ALA A 56 1.89 -17.23 1.63
C ALA A 56 0.66 -16.51 2.21
N PRO A 57 -0.43 -17.25 2.54
CA PRO A 57 -1.70 -16.67 2.94
C PRO A 57 -1.57 -15.74 4.16
N ASP A 58 -0.71 -16.07 5.13
CA ASP A 58 -0.48 -15.25 6.33
C ASP A 58 0.19 -13.89 6.05
N ARG A 59 0.74 -13.71 4.84
CA ARG A 59 1.41 -12.46 4.41
C ARG A 59 0.56 -11.65 3.46
N TRP A 60 -0.53 -12.21 2.96
CA TRP A 60 -1.47 -11.51 2.11
C TRP A 60 -2.56 -10.86 2.96
N ARG A 61 -2.89 -9.61 2.64
CA ARG A 61 -3.95 -8.85 3.33
C ARG A 61 -4.46 -7.71 2.48
N LEU A 62 -5.70 -7.31 2.74
CA LEU A 62 -6.30 -6.09 2.19
C LEU A 62 -6.05 -4.92 3.14
N ILE A 63 -5.95 -3.73 2.55
CA ILE A 63 -5.84 -2.45 3.25
C ILE A 63 -6.84 -1.47 2.64
N MET A 64 -7.26 -0.48 3.41
CA MET A 64 -8.09 0.61 2.91
C MET A 64 -7.26 1.55 2.03
N ALA A 65 -7.76 1.89 0.85
CA ALA A 65 -7.08 2.72 -0.15
C ALA A 65 -7.97 3.88 -0.66
N HIS A 66 -9.00 4.24 0.08
CA HIS A 66 -9.96 5.30 -0.24
C HIS A 66 -10.40 6.01 1.05
N GLY A 67 -11.20 7.07 0.90
CA GLY A 67 -11.77 7.83 2.01
C GLY A 67 -10.75 8.38 3.02
N THR A 68 -11.15 8.45 4.29
CA THR A 68 -10.30 9.06 5.32
C THR A 68 -9.02 8.27 5.59
N ALA A 69 -8.97 6.98 5.21
CA ALA A 69 -7.78 6.15 5.32
C ALA A 69 -6.60 6.64 4.45
N VAL A 70 -6.89 7.40 3.39
CA VAL A 70 -5.89 8.06 2.54
C VAL A 70 -5.96 9.58 2.63
N GLY A 71 -6.77 10.10 3.55
CA GLY A 71 -6.92 11.51 3.85
C GLY A 71 -7.95 12.27 3.02
N LEU A 72 -8.83 11.56 2.31
CA LEU A 72 -9.96 12.16 1.61
C LEU A 72 -11.07 12.58 2.60
N PRO A 73 -11.96 13.51 2.22
CA PRO A 73 -12.95 14.08 3.14
C PRO A 73 -13.96 13.09 3.74
N THR A 74 -14.44 12.13 2.95
CA THR A 74 -15.49 11.18 3.34
C THR A 74 -15.14 9.75 2.96
N GLU A 75 -15.77 8.76 3.60
CA GLU A 75 -15.57 7.34 3.24
C GLU A 75 -16.11 6.98 1.84
N ASP A 76 -16.98 7.80 1.25
CA ASP A 76 -17.50 7.56 -0.10
C ASP A 76 -16.54 8.09 -1.18
N ASP A 77 -15.52 8.86 -0.79
CA ASP A 77 -14.54 9.40 -1.73
C ASP A 77 -13.59 8.32 -2.23
N MET A 78 -13.66 8.08 -3.54
CA MET A 78 -12.81 7.11 -4.24
C MET A 78 -11.34 7.53 -4.17
N GLY A 79 -10.48 6.57 -3.85
CA GLY A 79 -9.03 6.74 -3.93
C GLY A 79 -8.56 7.05 -5.35
N ASN A 80 -7.37 7.64 -5.44
CA ASN A 80 -6.70 7.92 -6.71
C ASN A 80 -5.19 7.75 -6.57
N SER A 81 -4.48 7.78 -7.70
CA SER A 81 -3.04 7.57 -7.73
C SER A 81 -2.26 8.58 -6.87
N GLU A 82 -2.65 9.86 -6.84
CA GLU A 82 -1.95 10.89 -6.08
C GLU A 82 -2.04 10.64 -4.57
N VAL A 83 -3.27 10.50 -4.05
CA VAL A 83 -3.47 10.29 -2.61
C VAL A 83 -2.89 8.95 -2.15
N GLY A 84 -2.95 7.92 -2.99
CA GLY A 84 -2.37 6.60 -2.73
C GLY A 84 -0.84 6.65 -2.66
N HIS A 85 -0.18 7.28 -3.64
CA HIS A 85 1.29 7.40 -3.64
C HIS A 85 1.78 8.30 -2.49
N ASN A 86 1.04 9.35 -2.15
CA ASN A 86 1.34 10.20 -1.00
C ASN A 86 1.29 9.41 0.32
N ALA A 87 0.22 8.64 0.54
CA ALA A 87 0.08 7.83 1.75
C ALA A 87 1.18 6.76 1.85
N LEU A 88 1.46 6.04 0.75
CA LEU A 88 2.51 5.01 0.69
C LEU A 88 3.91 5.58 0.92
N GLY A 89 4.23 6.70 0.27
CA GLY A 89 5.55 7.33 0.35
C GLY A 89 5.81 8.06 1.67
N ALA A 90 4.78 8.67 2.25
CA ALA A 90 4.92 9.43 3.49
C ALA A 90 4.82 8.56 4.76
N GLY A 91 4.24 7.35 4.64
CA GLY A 91 3.99 6.46 5.78
C GLY A 91 3.04 7.05 6.83
N ARG A 92 2.24 8.05 6.45
CA ARG A 92 1.34 8.83 7.30
C ARG A 92 0.13 9.31 6.49
N ILE A 93 -0.98 9.50 7.17
CA ILE A 93 -2.21 10.05 6.58
C ILE A 93 -2.14 11.58 6.67
N TYR A 94 -2.32 12.25 5.54
CA TYR A 94 -2.41 13.71 5.43
C TYR A 94 -3.77 14.07 4.86
N ALA A 95 -4.40 15.13 5.37
CA ALA A 95 -5.60 15.66 4.76
C ALA A 95 -5.31 16.05 3.30
N GLN A 96 -6.13 15.52 2.39
CA GLN A 96 -6.07 15.78 0.96
C GLN A 96 -7.15 16.81 0.60
N GLY A 97 -6.86 17.62 -0.42
CA GLY A 97 -7.67 18.78 -0.82
C GLY A 97 -8.82 18.43 -1.76
#